data_AF-A0A6A5RNM2-F1
#
_entry.id   AF-A0A6A5RNM2-F1
#
_cell.length_a   1.000
_cell.length_b   1.000
_cell.length_c   1.000
_cell.angle_alpha   90.00
_cell.angle_beta   90.00
_cell.angle_gamma   90.00
#
_symmetry.space_group_name_H-M   'P 1'
#
loop_
_entity.id
_entity.type
_entity.pdbx_description
1 polymer ?
#
loop_
_entity_poly.entity_id
_entity_poly.type
_entity_poly.pdbx_seq_one_letter_code
_entity_poly.pdbx_strand_id
1 'polypeptide(L)'
;MMGAVLKEAVRTLKIVLFADGLDEFAGKPPKITDIMETMRLSGVKICASSRPWQIFEDAYGEFPHLRVQYLTYGDIKHYATSRLQDGNGYRELERLQPGFCTSLIKDIGEKSSGIFIWVVLVTQSLLEGLTAGEGSAMLNMRFDDLPRDLEDLFWKIL
;
A
#
# COMPACT_ATOMS: atom_id res chain seq x y z
N MET A 1 1.85 -33.68 3.14
CA MET A 1 2.10 -33.86 4.58
C MET A 1 1.23 -32.90 5.41
N MET A 2 1.28 -31.58 5.16
CA MET A 2 0.47 -30.57 5.89
C MET A 2 -1.05 -30.84 5.87
N GLY A 3 -1.63 -31.14 4.69
CA GLY A 3 -3.07 -31.40 4.59
C GLY A 3 -3.56 -32.60 5.41
N ALA A 4 -2.73 -33.64 5.62
CA ALA A 4 -3.11 -34.78 6.45
C ALA A 4 -3.18 -34.40 7.94
N VAL A 5 -2.24 -33.57 8.41
CA VAL A 5 -2.22 -33.07 9.79
C VAL A 5 -3.42 -32.17 10.05
N LEU A 6 -3.70 -31.24 9.12
CA LEU A 6 -4.87 -30.37 9.22
C LEU A 6 -6.17 -31.18 9.25
N LYS A 7 -6.28 -32.22 8.42
CA LYS A 7 -7.47 -33.09 8.37
C LYS A 7 -7.77 -33.79 9.69
N GLU A 8 -6.75 -34.22 10.42
CA GLU A 8 -6.96 -34.81 11.74
C GLU A 8 -7.29 -33.73 12.78
N ALA A 9 -6.56 -32.61 12.76
CA ALA A 9 -6.75 -31.53 13.72
C ALA A 9 -8.15 -30.88 13.64
N VAL A 10 -8.73 -30.70 12.44
CA VAL A 10 -10.08 -30.10 12.29
C VAL A 10 -11.21 -30.93 12.91
N ARG A 11 -10.96 -32.20 13.26
CA ARG A 11 -11.97 -33.02 13.95
C ARG A 11 -12.27 -32.52 15.36
N THR A 12 -11.31 -31.86 15.99
CA THR A 12 -11.41 -31.41 17.39
C THR A 12 -11.14 -29.91 17.55
N LEU A 13 -10.50 -29.26 16.57
CA LEU A 13 -10.09 -27.87 16.64
C LEU A 13 -10.68 -27.03 15.50
N LYS A 14 -10.90 -25.75 15.77
CA LYS A 14 -11.14 -24.74 14.73
C LYS A 14 -9.80 -24.13 14.35
N ILE A 15 -9.44 -24.19 13.07
CA ILE A 15 -8.11 -23.77 12.60
C ILE A 15 -8.24 -22.51 11.74
N VAL A 16 -7.36 -21.54 11.98
CA VAL A 16 -7.17 -20.38 11.12
C VAL A 16 -5.69 -20.29 10.76
N LEU A 17 -5.38 -20.16 9.47
CA LEU A 17 -4.05 -19.99 8.94
C LEU A 17 -3.89 -18.56 8.41
N PHE A 18 -2.80 -17.90 8.79
CA PHE A 18 -2.40 -16.61 8.25
C PHE A 18 -1.15 -16.82 7.38
N ALA A 19 -1.27 -16.52 6.09
CA ALA A 19 -0.20 -16.66 5.11
C ALA A 19 0.17 -15.29 4.56
N ASP A 20 1.31 -14.75 5.00
CA ASP A 20 1.77 -13.42 4.59
C ASP A 20 2.70 -13.51 3.37
N GLY A 21 2.53 -12.60 2.41
CA GLY A 21 3.46 -12.43 1.28
C GLY A 21 3.51 -13.61 0.30
N LEU A 22 2.38 -14.08 -0.24
CA LEU A 22 2.39 -15.19 -1.21
C LEU A 22 3.24 -14.90 -2.46
N ASP A 23 3.35 -13.63 -2.86
CA ASP A 23 4.17 -13.17 -3.98
C ASP A 23 5.68 -13.24 -3.71
N GLU A 24 6.10 -13.36 -2.45
CA GLU A 24 7.50 -13.52 -2.05
C GLU A 24 7.97 -14.98 -2.12
N PHE A 25 7.07 -15.90 -2.48
CA PHE A 25 7.43 -17.30 -2.63
C PHE A 25 8.49 -17.47 -3.73
N ALA A 26 9.69 -17.92 -3.33
CA ALA A 26 10.85 -18.08 -4.23
C ALA A 26 10.64 -19.10 -5.38
N GLY A 27 9.59 -19.92 -5.31
CA GLY A 27 9.22 -20.84 -6.38
C GLY A 27 8.29 -20.21 -7.42
N LYS A 28 7.79 -21.03 -8.35
CA LYS A 28 6.82 -20.55 -9.34
C LYS A 28 5.46 -20.26 -8.66
N PRO A 29 4.78 -19.15 -8.99
CA PRO A 29 3.48 -18.81 -8.40
C PRO A 29 2.41 -19.92 -8.43
N PRO A 30 2.27 -20.75 -9.50
CA PRO A 30 1.31 -21.86 -9.48
C PRO A 30 1.56 -22.89 -8.38
N LYS A 31 2.82 -23.05 -7.96
CA LYS A 31 3.17 -24.01 -6.91
C LYS A 31 2.68 -23.55 -5.54
N ILE A 32 2.71 -22.24 -5.25
CA ILE A 32 2.17 -21.74 -3.99
C ILE A 32 0.63 -21.83 -3.99
N THR A 33 -0.02 -21.59 -5.13
CA THR A 33 -1.48 -21.76 -5.22
C THR A 33 -1.90 -23.22 -5.01
N ASP A 34 -1.17 -24.16 -5.60
CA ASP A 34 -1.39 -25.60 -5.38
C ASP A 34 -1.25 -25.97 -3.90
N ILE A 35 -0.22 -25.45 -3.23
CA ILE A 35 0.02 -25.69 -1.80
C ILE A 35 -1.15 -25.16 -0.97
N MET A 36 -1.64 -23.94 -1.24
CA MET A 36 -2.76 -23.33 -0.54
C MET A 36 -4.05 -24.14 -0.73
N GLU A 37 -4.30 -24.65 -1.93
CA GLU A 37 -5.45 -25.52 -2.21
C GLU A 37 -5.40 -26.83 -1.40
N THR A 38 -4.21 -27.41 -1.16
CA THR A 38 -4.12 -28.61 -0.30
C THR A 38 -4.48 -28.35 1.17
N MET A 39 -4.48 -27.09 1.62
CA MET A 39 -4.82 -26.71 2.99
C MET A 39 -6.30 -26.31 3.14
N ARG A 40 -7.02 -26.20 2.03
CA ARG A 40 -8.41 -25.74 1.98
C ARG A 40 -9.39 -26.85 2.36
N LEU A 41 -9.37 -27.21 3.63
CA LEU A 41 -10.22 -28.25 4.21
C LEU A 41 -11.42 -27.66 4.93
N SER A 42 -12.53 -28.42 4.99
CA SER A 42 -13.67 -28.04 5.84
C SER A 42 -13.21 -27.89 7.30
N GLY A 43 -13.53 -26.76 7.91
CA GLY A 43 -13.10 -26.41 9.28
C GLY A 43 -11.78 -25.63 9.37
N VAL A 44 -11.08 -25.41 8.25
CA VAL A 44 -9.92 -24.51 8.16
C VAL A 44 -10.35 -23.19 7.51
N LYS A 45 -10.00 -22.08 8.13
CA LYS A 45 -10.05 -20.75 7.50
C LYS A 45 -8.64 -20.32 7.13
N ILE A 46 -8.50 -19.67 5.98
CA ILE A 46 -7.23 -19.16 5.51
C ILE A 46 -7.39 -17.67 5.24
N CYS A 47 -6.49 -16.87 5.80
CA CYS A 47 -6.34 -15.46 5.50
C CYS A 47 -4.94 -15.31 4.89
N ALA A 48 -4.90 -14.88 3.63
CA ALA A 48 -3.64 -14.72 2.92
C ALA A 48 -3.47 -13.27 2.43
N SER A 49 -2.24 -12.81 2.34
CA SER A 49 -1.87 -11.52 1.76
C SER A 49 -0.91 -11.73 0.57
N SER A 50 -1.00 -10.84 -0.42
CA SER A 50 -0.06 -10.78 -1.54
C SER A 50 -0.13 -9.43 -2.24
N ARG A 51 0.85 -9.13 -3.09
CA ARG A 51 0.66 -8.14 -4.17
C ARG A 51 -0.48 -8.56 -5.11
N PRO A 52 -1.14 -7.61 -5.80
CA PRO A 52 -2.27 -7.88 -6.70
C PRO A 52 -1.79 -8.45 -8.04
N TRP A 53 -1.12 -9.59 -8.02
CA TRP A 53 -0.69 -10.30 -9.24
C TRP A 53 -1.86 -11.08 -9.82
N GLN A 54 -1.95 -11.09 -11.15
CA GLN A 54 -3.06 -11.71 -11.87
C GLN A 54 -3.33 -13.16 -11.45
N ILE A 55 -2.28 -13.95 -11.19
CA ILE A 55 -2.45 -15.34 -10.75
C ILE A 55 -3.20 -15.49 -9.43
N PHE A 56 -2.99 -14.57 -8.48
CA PHE A 56 -3.69 -14.60 -7.19
C PHE A 56 -5.11 -14.06 -7.33
N GLU A 57 -5.33 -13.09 -8.22
CA GLU A 57 -6.67 -12.61 -8.56
C GLU A 57 -7.49 -13.72 -9.24
N ASP A 58 -6.90 -14.45 -10.18
CA ASP A 58 -7.54 -15.57 -10.87
C ASP A 58 -7.86 -16.72 -9.89
N ALA A 59 -6.97 -17.00 -8.94
CA ALA A 59 -7.15 -18.08 -7.97
C ALA A 59 -8.11 -17.71 -6.84
N TYR A 60 -8.07 -16.46 -6.37
CA TYR A 60 -8.69 -16.06 -5.10
C TYR A 60 -9.60 -14.84 -5.14
N GLY A 61 -9.73 -14.16 -6.28
CA GLY A 61 -10.48 -12.90 -6.41
C GLY A 61 -11.97 -13.03 -6.11
N GLU A 62 -12.55 -14.23 -6.23
CA GLU A 62 -13.95 -14.50 -5.87
C GLU A 62 -14.18 -14.68 -4.36
N PHE A 63 -13.12 -14.86 -3.55
CA PHE A 63 -13.24 -14.96 -2.10
C PHE A 63 -13.37 -13.58 -1.44
N PRO A 64 -13.87 -13.52 -0.19
CA PRO A 64 -13.81 -12.30 0.59
C PRO A 64 -12.36 -11.80 0.70
N HIS A 65 -12.10 -10.63 0.15
CA HIS A 65 -10.78 -10.03 0.13
C HIS A 65 -10.86 -8.54 0.43
N LEU A 66 -9.75 -7.99 0.91
CA LEU A 66 -9.59 -6.57 1.19
C LEU A 66 -8.48 -6.03 0.28
N ARG A 67 -8.76 -4.91 -0.40
CA ARG A 67 -7.72 -4.15 -1.11
C ARG A 67 -7.27 -3.03 -0.20
N VAL A 68 -6.19 -3.28 0.54
CA VAL A 68 -5.68 -2.38 1.58
C VAL A 68 -5.44 -0.97 1.01
N GLN A 69 -4.97 -0.85 -0.24
CA GLN A 69 -4.74 0.45 -0.86
C GLN A 69 -5.98 1.34 -1.00
N TYR A 70 -7.18 0.75 -1.08
CA TYR A 70 -8.42 1.52 -1.13
C TYR A 70 -8.92 1.87 0.27
N LEU A 71 -8.63 1.03 1.26
CA LEU A 71 -9.02 1.25 2.65
C LEU A 71 -8.15 2.31 3.31
N THR A 72 -6.86 2.41 2.95
CA THR A 72 -5.93 3.39 3.54
C THR A 72 -5.98 4.75 2.87
N TYR A 73 -6.67 4.91 1.73
CA TYR A 73 -6.68 6.17 0.97
C TYR A 73 -7.18 7.36 1.79
N GLY A 74 -8.21 7.15 2.62
CA GLY A 74 -8.74 8.18 3.51
C GLY A 74 -7.71 8.64 4.54
N ASP A 75 -7.04 7.68 5.20
CA ASP A 75 -6.01 7.94 6.21
C ASP A 75 -4.78 8.61 5.60
N ILE A 76 -4.38 8.19 4.39
CA ILE A 76 -3.29 8.80 3.62
C ILE A 76 -3.57 10.26 3.34
N LYS A 77 -4.77 10.57 2.83
CA LYS A 77 -5.17 11.97 2.59
C LYS A 77 -5.18 12.77 3.87
N HIS A 78 -5.73 12.21 4.95
CA HIS A 78 -5.77 12.88 6.25
C HIS A 78 -4.36 13.18 6.78
N TYR A 79 -3.46 12.20 6.71
CA TYR A 79 -2.06 12.36 7.10
C TYR A 79 -1.36 13.46 6.27
N ALA A 80 -1.40 13.35 4.94
CA ALA A 80 -0.75 14.31 4.04
C ALA A 80 -1.31 15.73 4.23
N THR A 81 -2.63 15.86 4.37
CA THR A 81 -3.28 17.15 4.66
C THR A 81 -2.74 17.76 5.95
N SER A 82 -2.79 17.01 7.05
CA SER A 82 -2.39 17.52 8.37
C SER A 82 -0.92 17.94 8.37
N ARG A 83 -0.05 17.14 7.77
CA ARG A 83 1.39 17.42 7.71
C ARG A 83 1.74 18.63 6.84
N LEU A 84 1.10 18.76 5.67
CA LEU A 84 1.36 19.91 4.80
C LEU A 84 0.79 21.20 5.39
N GLN A 85 -0.38 21.15 6.05
CA GLN A 85 -1.00 22.31 6.69
C GLN A 85 -0.20 22.86 7.87
N ASP A 86 0.49 21.99 8.61
CA ASP A 86 1.42 22.37 9.67
C ASP A 86 2.70 23.03 9.14
N GLY A 87 2.96 22.91 7.83
CA GLY A 87 4.13 23.46 7.17
C GLY A 87 4.07 24.97 6.95
N ASN A 88 5.21 25.63 7.17
CA ASN A 88 5.41 27.02 6.75
C ASN A 88 5.26 27.10 5.23
N GLY A 89 4.55 28.13 4.74
CA GLY A 89 4.33 28.33 3.31
C GLY A 89 3.01 27.75 2.78
N TYR A 90 2.37 26.79 3.46
CA TYR A 90 1.11 26.19 2.99
C TYR A 90 0.00 27.23 2.77
N ARG A 91 -0.27 28.07 3.77
CA ARG A 91 -1.35 29.07 3.68
C ARG A 91 -1.09 30.10 2.61
N GLU A 92 0.16 30.50 2.44
CA GLU A 92 0.53 31.48 1.42
C GLU A 92 0.42 30.87 0.03
N LEU A 93 0.89 29.63 -0.16
CA LEU A 93 0.76 28.91 -1.41
C LEU A 93 -0.72 28.70 -1.79
N GLU A 94 -1.56 28.31 -0.83
CA GLU A 94 -3.00 28.14 -1.06
C GLU A 94 -3.71 29.48 -1.34
N ARG A 95 -3.22 30.59 -0.76
CA ARG A 95 -3.72 31.94 -1.07
C ARG A 95 -3.34 32.38 -2.48
N LEU A 96 -2.10 32.10 -2.90
CA LEU A 96 -1.58 32.45 -4.22
C LEU A 96 -2.16 31.55 -5.33
N GLN A 97 -2.37 30.28 -5.03
CA GLN A 97 -2.92 29.29 -5.95
C GLN A 97 -3.95 28.39 -5.24
N PRO A 98 -5.20 28.87 -5.11
CA PRO A 98 -6.27 28.11 -4.49
C PRO A 98 -6.48 26.74 -5.13
N GLY A 99 -6.59 25.69 -4.32
CA GLY A 99 -6.83 24.32 -4.76
C GLY A 99 -5.57 23.53 -5.10
N PHE A 100 -4.39 24.16 -5.16
CA PHE A 100 -3.13 23.47 -5.46
C PHE A 100 -2.85 22.37 -4.44
N CYS A 101 -2.86 22.70 -3.14
CA CYS A 101 -2.54 21.72 -2.11
C CYS A 101 -3.56 20.58 -2.09
N THR A 102 -4.83 20.89 -2.36
CA THR A 102 -5.90 19.90 -2.46
C THR A 102 -5.64 18.90 -3.60
N SER A 103 -5.19 19.38 -4.77
CA SER A 103 -4.79 18.51 -5.89
C SER A 103 -3.58 17.67 -5.50
N LEU A 104 -2.54 18.29 -4.96
CA LEU A 104 -1.31 17.60 -4.56
C LEU A 104 -1.58 16.48 -3.55
N ILE A 105 -2.44 16.71 -2.56
CA ILE A 105 -2.86 15.69 -1.58
C ILE A 105 -3.61 14.53 -2.26
N LYS A 106 -4.46 14.83 -3.24
CA LYS A 106 -5.16 13.80 -4.03
C LYS A 106 -4.14 12.95 -4.80
N ASP A 107 -3.17 13.60 -5.43
CA ASP A 107 -2.14 12.96 -6.24
C ASP A 107 -1.20 12.10 -5.39
N ILE A 108 -0.83 12.55 -4.17
CA ILE A 108 -0.11 11.74 -3.17
C ILE A 108 -0.89 10.46 -2.86
N GLY A 109 -2.19 10.58 -2.61
CA GLY A 109 -3.06 9.43 -2.34
C GLY A 109 -3.06 8.42 -3.48
N GLU A 110 -3.19 8.89 -4.72
CA GLU A 110 -3.26 8.04 -5.92
C GLU A 110 -1.90 7.43 -6.28
N LYS A 111 -0.82 8.19 -6.16
CA LYS A 111 0.54 7.74 -6.50
C LYS A 111 1.07 6.73 -5.47
N SER A 112 0.71 6.87 -4.19
CA SER A 112 1.20 6.00 -3.10
C SER A 112 0.87 4.51 -3.23
N SER A 113 -0.16 4.14 -4.02
CA SER A 113 -0.67 2.77 -4.09
C SER A 113 -0.97 2.16 -2.71
N GLY A 114 -1.34 2.99 -1.72
CA GLY A 114 -1.63 2.56 -0.36
C GLY A 114 -0.42 2.38 0.55
N ILE A 115 0.81 2.60 0.07
CA ILE A 115 2.05 2.38 0.82
C ILE A 115 2.31 3.58 1.75
N PHE A 116 2.05 3.41 3.04
CA PHE A 116 2.13 4.53 3.99
C PHE A 116 3.55 5.08 4.17
N ILE A 117 4.59 4.23 4.11
CA ILE A 117 5.99 4.67 4.18
C ILE A 117 6.32 5.62 3.03
N TRP A 118 5.85 5.29 1.82
CA TRP A 118 5.99 6.13 0.64
C TRP A 118 5.37 7.52 0.89
N VAL A 119 4.16 7.55 1.44
CA VAL A 119 3.44 8.79 1.76
C VAL A 119 4.23 9.65 2.76
N VAL A 120 4.79 9.04 3.81
CA VAL A 120 5.61 9.74 4.81
C VAL A 120 6.82 10.41 4.15
N LEU A 121 7.57 9.67 3.34
CA LEU A 121 8.78 10.17 2.68
C LEU A 121 8.47 11.27 1.66
N VAL A 122 7.44 11.08 0.83
CA VAL A 122 7.02 12.08 -0.16
C VAL A 122 6.48 13.34 0.50
N THR A 123 5.64 13.20 1.53
CA THR A 123 5.12 14.36 2.28
C THR A 123 6.26 15.15 2.93
N GLN A 124 7.26 14.47 3.47
CA GLN A 124 8.45 15.10 4.05
C GLN A 124 9.25 15.89 2.99
N SER A 125 9.52 15.30 1.82
CA SER A 125 10.22 15.99 0.71
C SER A 125 9.46 17.23 0.23
N LEU A 126 8.12 17.17 0.16
CA LEU A 126 7.29 18.32 -0.22
C LEU A 126 7.27 19.40 0.86
N LEU A 127 7.26 19.01 2.13
CA LEU A 127 7.34 19.94 3.26
C LEU A 127 8.67 20.71 3.28
N GLU A 128 9.77 20.06 2.92
CA GLU A 128 11.07 20.70 2.75
C GLU A 128 11.04 21.75 1.64
N GLY A 129 10.45 21.43 0.49
CA GLY A 129 10.24 22.39 -0.60
C GLY A 129 9.40 23.59 -0.18
N LEU A 130 8.27 23.34 0.49
CA LEU A 130 7.40 24.40 1.03
C LEU A 130 8.14 25.31 2.00
N THR A 131 8.92 24.71 2.91
CA THR A 131 9.71 25.46 3.90
C THR A 131 10.81 26.30 3.24
N ALA A 132 11.36 25.83 2.13
CA ALA A 132 12.31 26.57 1.29
C ALA A 132 11.65 27.69 0.44
N GLY A 133 10.32 27.83 0.50
CA GLY A 133 9.58 28.83 -0.27
C GLY A 133 9.37 28.43 -1.74
N GLU A 134 9.45 27.14 -2.07
CA GLU A 134 9.16 26.64 -3.41
C GLU A 134 7.70 26.91 -3.78
N GLY A 135 7.49 27.47 -4.98
CA GLY A 135 6.15 27.66 -5.54
C GLY A 135 5.57 26.35 -6.11
N SER A 136 4.30 26.41 -6.50
CA SER A 136 3.52 25.27 -7.01
C SER A 136 4.20 24.49 -8.14
N ALA A 137 4.81 25.19 -9.11
CA ALA A 137 5.49 24.57 -10.22
C ALA A 137 6.68 23.71 -9.77
N MET A 138 7.49 24.20 -8.83
CA MET A 138 8.64 23.47 -8.31
C MET A 138 8.21 22.28 -7.45
N LEU A 139 7.18 22.45 -6.63
CA LEU A 139 6.60 21.36 -5.84
C LEU A 139 6.01 20.25 -6.72
N ASN A 140 5.36 20.60 -7.83
CA ASN A 140 4.91 19.61 -8.82
C ASN A 140 6.07 18.88 -9.47
N MET A 141 7.10 19.60 -9.92
CA MET A 141 8.29 18.97 -10.50
C MET A 141 8.95 18.01 -9.51
N ARG A 142 9.11 18.43 -8.25
CA ARG A 142 9.60 17.61 -7.15
C ARG A 142 8.73 16.36 -6.98
N PHE A 143 7.41 16.52 -6.91
CA PHE A 143 6.48 15.40 -6.74
C PHE A 143 6.51 14.41 -7.90
N ASP A 144 6.53 14.91 -9.13
CA ASP A 144 6.54 14.10 -10.35
C ASP A 144 7.80 13.25 -10.47
N ASP A 145 8.94 13.82 -10.06
CA ASP A 145 10.25 13.19 -10.08
C ASP A 145 10.40 12.07 -9.02
N LEU A 146 9.54 12.03 -8.00
CA LEU A 146 9.53 10.95 -7.00
C LEU A 146 8.96 9.65 -7.62
N PRO A 147 9.66 8.51 -7.55
CA PRO A 147 9.21 7.26 -8.13
C PRO A 147 8.04 6.67 -7.36
N ARG A 148 7.27 5.81 -8.04
CA ARG A 148 6.12 5.11 -7.43
C ARG A 148 6.55 3.89 -6.61
N ASP A 149 7.59 3.20 -7.06
CA ASP A 149 8.14 2.07 -6.35
C ASP A 149 8.89 2.53 -5.09
N LEU A 150 8.74 1.76 -4.01
CA LEU A 150 9.32 2.13 -2.71
C LEU A 150 10.84 1.96 -2.69
N GLU A 151 11.38 0.95 -3.38
CA GLU A 151 12.82 0.72 -3.47
C GLU A 151 13.50 1.85 -4.26
N ASP A 152 12.94 2.19 -5.42
CA ASP A 152 13.40 3.34 -6.21
C ASP A 152 13.32 4.65 -5.39
N LEU A 153 12.28 4.81 -4.57
CA LEU A 153 12.12 5.98 -3.71
C LEU A 153 13.23 6.06 -2.66
N PHE A 154 13.59 4.93 -2.05
CA PHE A 154 14.72 4.88 -1.13
C PHE A 154 16.01 5.32 -1.81
N TRP A 155 16.32 4.79 -2.99
CA TRP A 155 17.52 5.17 -3.73
C TRP A 155 17.56 6.64 -4.16
N LYS A 156 16.40 7.29 -4.25
CA LYS A 156 16.31 8.69 -4.62
C LYS A 156 16.49 9.63 -3.42
N ILE A 157 16.01 9.22 -2.24
CA ILE A 157 15.95 10.09 -1.05
C ILE A 157 17.10 9.82 -0.06
N LEU A 158 17.67 8.62 -0.06
CA LEU A 158 18.79 8.21 0.80
C LEU A 158 20.13 8.23 0.04
#